data_AF-A0A2A7MF67-F1
#
_entry.id   AF-A0A2A7MF67-F1
#
_cell.length_a   1.000
_cell.length_b   1.000
_cell.length_c   1.000
_cell.angle_alpha   90.00
_cell.angle_beta   90.00
_cell.angle_gamma   90.00
#
_symmetry.space_group_name_H-M   'P 1'
#
loop_
_entity.id
_entity.type
_entity.pdbx_description
1 polymer ?
#
loop_
_entity_poly.entity_id
_entity_poly.type
_entity_poly.pdbx_seq_one_letter_code
_entity_poly.pdbx_strand_id
1 'polypeptide(L)'
;MLHVINTMEFWVEKCMAEVIAKSDVCTCDKCLKDIYALTLNRLKPNYIISTKGINSKELDSKFEIVKDTIIDQIKISIDKIKNNPSHNKDHIESVANCAEIYVEEYVPKIIEESDMCKYDECINEVYKFILNNIRPCYYVSKEGSIILNLKREEYKTNIVIETEKAIEYVKNNNIHVGFKL
;
A
#
# COMPACT_ATOMS: atom_id res chain seq x y z
N MET A 1 12.60 9.23 -9.99
CA MET A 1 11.13 9.11 -9.80
C MET A 1 10.89 7.86 -8.97
N LEU A 2 10.01 7.89 -7.96
CA LEU A 2 9.72 6.69 -7.17
C LEU A 2 8.94 5.69 -8.05
N HIS A 3 9.44 4.46 -8.13
CA HIS A 3 8.89 3.41 -8.98
C HIS A 3 8.26 2.29 -8.14
N VAL A 4 7.82 2.56 -6.91
CA VAL A 4 7.28 1.52 -6.03
C VAL A 4 5.76 1.45 -6.18
N ILE A 5 5.21 0.26 -6.42
CA ILE A 5 3.77 0.03 -6.57
C ILE A 5 3.28 -1.11 -5.66
N ASN A 6 2.08 -1.00 -5.11
CA ASN A 6 1.47 -2.07 -4.33
C ASN A 6 0.67 -3.03 -5.22
N THR A 7 1.13 -4.27 -5.40
CA THR A 7 0.41 -5.22 -6.25
C THR A 7 -0.95 -5.64 -5.66
N MET A 8 -1.13 -5.51 -4.34
CA MET A 8 -2.40 -5.83 -3.69
C MET A 8 -3.53 -4.93 -4.16
N GLU A 9 -3.24 -3.68 -4.54
CA GLU A 9 -4.23 -2.75 -5.07
C GLU A 9 -4.89 -3.28 -6.35
N PHE A 10 -4.07 -3.74 -7.29
CA PHE A 10 -4.53 -4.32 -8.55
C PHE A 10 -5.24 -5.66 -8.35
N TRP A 11 -4.71 -6.51 -7.46
CA TRP A 11 -5.29 -7.83 -7.21
C TRP A 11 -6.64 -7.76 -6.48
N VAL A 12 -6.78 -6.83 -5.54
CA VAL A 12 -8.06 -6.56 -4.87
C VAL A 12 -9.08 -6.04 -5.88
N GLU A 13 -8.71 -5.07 -6.73
CA GLU A 13 -9.61 -4.55 -7.76
C GLU A 13 -10.12 -5.66 -8.70
N LYS A 14 -9.21 -6.51 -9.17
CA LYS A 14 -9.54 -7.69 -10.00
C LYS A 14 -10.52 -8.62 -9.31
N CYS A 15 -10.27 -9.01 -8.05
CA CYS A 15 -11.13 -9.92 -7.31
C CYS A 15 -12.47 -9.28 -6.92
N MET A 16 -12.49 -7.98 -6.64
CA MET A 16 -13.71 -7.26 -6.24
C MET A 16 -14.79 -7.34 -7.31
N ALA A 17 -14.43 -7.19 -8.59
CA ALA A 17 -15.39 -7.29 -9.69
C ALA A 17 -16.16 -8.63 -9.67
N GLU A 18 -15.47 -9.74 -9.41
CA GLU A 18 -16.07 -11.09 -9.38
C GLU A 18 -16.95 -11.32 -8.15
N VAL A 19 -16.52 -10.83 -6.98
CA VAL A 19 -17.25 -11.02 -5.72
C VAL A 19 -18.48 -10.11 -5.66
N ILE A 20 -18.35 -8.85 -6.08
CA ILE A 20 -19.44 -7.86 -6.06
C ILE A 20 -20.60 -8.33 -6.94
N ALA A 21 -20.31 -8.87 -8.13
CA ALA A 21 -21.31 -9.35 -9.07
C ALA A 21 -22.23 -10.45 -8.48
N LYS A 22 -21.80 -11.13 -7.42
CA LYS A 22 -22.53 -12.20 -6.72
C LYS A 22 -23.07 -11.77 -5.36
N SER A 23 -22.90 -10.50 -5.00
CA SER A 23 -23.26 -9.97 -3.68
C SER A 23 -24.43 -8.99 -3.79
N ASP A 24 -25.26 -8.96 -2.76
CA ASP A 24 -26.34 -7.99 -2.61
C ASP A 24 -25.83 -6.80 -1.77
N VAL A 25 -24.97 -5.98 -2.36
CA VAL A 25 -24.40 -4.77 -1.75
C VAL A 25 -24.59 -3.57 -2.67
N CYS A 26 -24.63 -2.36 -2.12
CA CYS A 26 -24.67 -1.14 -2.94
C CYS A 26 -23.39 -1.02 -3.79
N THR A 27 -23.57 -0.80 -5.09
CA THR A 27 -22.49 -0.71 -6.08
C THR A 27 -22.18 0.72 -6.51
N CYS A 28 -22.64 1.72 -5.77
CA CYS A 28 -22.24 3.11 -6.03
C CYS A 28 -20.74 3.30 -5.77
N ASP A 29 -20.12 4.24 -6.48
CA ASP A 29 -18.68 4.55 -6.41
C ASP A 29 -18.15 4.66 -4.96
N LYS A 30 -18.91 5.34 -4.09
CA LYS A 30 -18.57 5.51 -2.67
C LYS A 30 -18.50 4.17 -1.91
N CYS A 31 -19.51 3.32 -2.06
CA CYS A 31 -19.51 1.99 -1.43
C CYS A 31 -18.40 1.10 -1.97
N LEU A 32 -18.10 1.18 -3.27
CA LEU A 32 -16.99 0.43 -3.87
C LEU A 32 -15.64 0.88 -3.29
N LYS A 33 -15.41 2.20 -3.18
CA LYS A 33 -14.22 2.78 -2.55
C LYS A 33 -14.08 2.39 -1.08
N ASP A 34 -15.18 2.41 -0.33
CA ASP A 34 -15.23 1.94 1.06
C ASP A 34 -14.81 0.46 1.18
N ILE A 35 -15.38 -0.42 0.35
CA ILE A 35 -15.04 -1.86 0.34
C ILE A 35 -13.56 -2.05 -0.01
N TYR A 36 -13.07 -1.33 -1.02
CA TYR A 36 -11.69 -1.38 -1.46
C TYR A 36 -10.72 -0.97 -0.34
N ALA A 37 -10.93 0.20 0.26
CA ALA A 37 -10.10 0.71 1.34
C ALA A 37 -10.14 -0.19 2.59
N LEU A 38 -11.32 -0.68 2.98
CA LEU A 38 -11.47 -1.61 4.10
C LEU A 38 -10.76 -2.94 3.85
N THR A 39 -10.77 -3.43 2.61
CA THR A 39 -10.10 -4.66 2.21
C THR A 39 -8.59 -4.50 2.29
N LEU A 40 -8.04 -3.46 1.65
CA LEU A 40 -6.59 -3.22 1.64
C LEU A 40 -6.01 -2.98 3.05
N ASN A 41 -6.77 -2.32 3.93
CA ASN A 41 -6.38 -2.14 5.34
C ASN A 41 -6.25 -3.42 6.16
N ARG A 42 -6.79 -4.54 5.65
CA ARG A 42 -6.77 -5.86 6.30
C ARG A 42 -5.76 -6.81 5.67
N LEU A 43 -5.11 -6.41 4.60
CA LEU A 43 -4.16 -7.22 3.87
C LEU A 43 -2.74 -6.76 4.19
N LYS A 44 -1.80 -7.71 4.19
CA LYS A 44 -0.38 -7.37 4.17
C LYS A 44 -0.09 -6.71 2.81
N PRO A 45 0.49 -5.50 2.76
CA PRO A 45 0.82 -4.88 1.49
C PRO A 45 1.92 -5.67 0.77
N ASN A 46 1.98 -5.52 -0.55
CA ASN A 46 3.05 -6.10 -1.37
C ASN A 46 3.56 -5.07 -2.36
N TYR A 47 4.46 -4.23 -1.89
CA TYR A 47 5.16 -3.24 -2.69
C TYR A 47 6.30 -3.88 -3.48
N ILE A 48 6.38 -3.56 -4.76
CA ILE A 48 7.44 -3.98 -5.68
C ILE A 48 7.99 -2.76 -6.42
N ILE A 49 9.19 -2.89 -6.99
CA ILE A 49 9.73 -1.87 -7.91
C ILE A 49 9.19 -2.15 -9.33
N SER A 50 8.44 -1.19 -9.85
CA SER A 50 7.89 -1.08 -11.20
C SER A 50 8.95 -0.59 -12.18
N THR A 51 9.95 -1.42 -12.45
CA THR A 51 10.96 -1.21 -13.51
C THR A 51 10.85 -2.30 -14.56
N LYS A 52 11.53 -2.08 -15.71
CA LYS A 52 11.65 -3.10 -16.76
C LYS A 52 12.33 -4.34 -16.17
N GLY A 53 11.61 -5.45 -16.08
CA GLY A 53 12.12 -6.70 -15.51
C GLY A 53 11.19 -7.42 -14.54
N ILE A 54 10.03 -6.84 -14.20
CA ILE A 54 9.01 -7.57 -13.41
C ILE A 54 8.62 -8.86 -14.14
N ASN A 55 8.84 -9.99 -13.48
CA ASN A 55 8.46 -11.30 -13.98
C ASN A 55 6.95 -11.53 -13.80
N SER A 56 6.19 -11.43 -14.89
CA SER A 56 4.73 -11.61 -14.86
C SER A 56 4.33 -12.98 -14.29
N LYS A 57 5.08 -14.05 -14.58
CA LYS A 57 4.79 -15.40 -14.05
C LYS A 57 4.97 -15.49 -12.54
N GLU A 58 5.91 -14.73 -11.99
CA GLU A 58 6.10 -14.65 -10.55
C GLU A 58 4.95 -13.89 -9.90
N LEU A 59 4.51 -12.79 -10.51
CA LEU A 59 3.33 -12.05 -10.05
C LEU A 59 2.05 -12.89 -10.11
N ASP A 60 1.86 -13.66 -11.18
CA ASP A 60 0.71 -14.56 -11.32
C ASP A 60 0.74 -15.66 -10.25
N SER A 61 1.91 -16.29 -10.04
CA SER A 61 2.09 -17.28 -8.97
C SER A 61 1.79 -16.70 -7.58
N LYS A 62 2.30 -15.49 -7.29
CA LYS A 62 2.03 -14.79 -6.03
C LYS A 62 0.55 -14.46 -5.87
N PHE A 63 -0.10 -13.98 -6.94
CA PHE A 63 -1.53 -13.69 -6.94
C PHE A 63 -2.34 -14.94 -6.58
N GLU A 64 -2.09 -16.08 -7.24
CA GLU A 64 -2.83 -17.32 -6.96
C GLU A 64 -2.64 -17.79 -5.51
N ILE A 65 -1.47 -17.58 -4.89
CA ILE A 65 -1.25 -17.90 -3.47
C ILE A 65 -2.12 -17.04 -2.54
N VAL A 66 -2.30 -15.75 -2.84
CA VAL A 66 -3.01 -14.81 -1.94
C VAL A 66 -4.48 -14.61 -2.30
N LYS A 67 -4.93 -15.11 -3.45
CA LYS A 67 -6.25 -14.86 -4.03
C LYS A 67 -7.40 -15.20 -3.08
N ASP A 68 -7.36 -16.37 -2.45
CA ASP A 68 -8.41 -16.79 -1.50
C ASP A 68 -8.48 -15.87 -0.29
N THR A 69 -7.31 -15.41 0.21
CA THR A 69 -7.25 -14.46 1.31
C THR A 69 -7.84 -13.12 0.92
N ILE A 70 -7.54 -12.64 -0.30
CA ILE A 70 -8.13 -11.40 -0.84
C ILE A 70 -9.65 -11.53 -0.90
N ILE A 71 -10.17 -12.61 -1.48
CA ILE A 71 -11.61 -12.86 -1.62
C ILE A 71 -12.30 -12.85 -0.25
N ASP A 72 -11.70 -13.48 0.76
CA ASP A 72 -12.28 -13.51 2.10
C ASP A 72 -12.28 -12.14 2.78
N GLN A 73 -11.23 -11.32 2.60
CA GLN A 73 -11.22 -9.94 3.12
C GLN A 73 -12.21 -9.03 2.37
N ILE A 74 -12.46 -9.27 1.07
CA ILE A 74 -13.50 -8.57 0.31
C ILE A 74 -14.88 -8.88 0.90
N LYS A 75 -15.20 -10.17 1.14
CA LYS A 75 -16.50 -10.57 1.74
C LYS A 75 -16.73 -9.89 3.09
N ILE A 76 -15.73 -9.90 3.98
CA ILE A 76 -15.81 -9.24 5.29
C ILE A 76 -16.07 -7.73 5.13
N SER A 77 -15.46 -7.09 4.13
CA SER A 77 -15.64 -5.66 3.86
C SER A 77 -17.01 -5.37 3.26
N ILE A 78 -17.51 -6.23 2.36
CA ILE A 78 -18.88 -6.18 1.82
C ILE A 78 -19.90 -6.27 2.96
N ASP A 79 -19.77 -7.24 3.87
CA ASP A 79 -20.71 -7.39 4.99
C ASP A 79 -20.74 -6.14 5.87
N LYS A 80 -19.57 -5.54 6.13
CA LYS A 80 -19.48 -4.30 6.91
C LYS A 80 -20.19 -3.12 6.22
N ILE A 81 -20.02 -2.97 4.91
CA ILE A 81 -20.62 -1.87 4.15
C ILE A 81 -22.10 -2.09 3.89
N LYS A 82 -22.53 -3.33 3.66
CA LYS A 82 -23.95 -3.69 3.54
C LYS A 82 -24.73 -3.31 4.80
N ASN A 83 -24.14 -3.57 5.98
CA ASN A 83 -24.79 -3.29 7.27
C ASN A 83 -24.74 -1.80 7.69
N ASN A 84 -23.79 -1.02 7.19
CA ASN A 84 -23.63 0.39 7.54
C ASN A 84 -23.02 1.21 6.39
N PRO A 85 -23.77 1.46 5.30
CA PRO A 85 -23.24 2.12 4.12
C PRO A 85 -22.93 3.59 4.41
N SER A 86 -21.74 4.07 4.01
CA SER A 86 -21.34 5.47 4.17
C SER A 86 -21.55 6.32 2.91
N HIS A 87 -22.24 5.81 1.89
CA HIS A 87 -22.49 6.51 0.61
C HIS A 87 -23.20 7.88 0.71
N ASN A 88 -23.84 8.18 1.84
CA ASN A 88 -24.45 9.49 2.10
C ASN A 88 -23.45 10.52 2.66
N LYS A 89 -22.21 10.12 2.93
CA LYS A 89 -21.15 11.00 3.45
C LYS A 89 -20.25 11.51 2.32
N ASP A 90 -19.50 12.57 2.63
CA ASP A 90 -18.49 13.12 1.74
C ASP A 90 -17.33 12.14 1.57
N HIS A 91 -16.98 11.87 0.32
CA HIS A 91 -15.81 11.08 -0.04
C HIS A 91 -14.78 11.99 -0.71
N ILE A 92 -13.51 11.65 -0.56
CA ILE A 92 -12.44 12.20 -1.41
C ILE A 92 -12.50 11.52 -2.78
N GLU A 93 -11.90 12.17 -3.78
CA GLU A 93 -11.98 11.73 -5.17
C GLU A 93 -11.33 10.36 -5.40
N SER A 94 -10.17 10.13 -4.78
CA SER A 94 -9.41 8.89 -4.88
C SER A 94 -9.18 8.27 -3.50
N VAL A 95 -9.04 6.95 -3.44
CA VAL A 95 -8.60 6.26 -2.21
C VAL A 95 -7.15 6.67 -1.94
N ALA A 96 -6.84 7.08 -0.71
CA ALA A 96 -5.49 7.51 -0.33
C ALA A 96 -4.91 6.59 0.75
N ASN A 97 -3.61 6.29 0.66
CA ASN A 97 -2.88 5.52 1.67
C ASN A 97 -2.04 6.45 2.55
N CYS A 98 -2.41 6.59 3.82
CA CYS A 98 -1.68 7.46 4.74
C CYS A 98 -0.24 7.01 5.00
N ALA A 99 0.05 5.71 4.86
CA ALA A 99 1.40 5.19 4.99
C ALA A 99 2.34 5.76 3.91
N GLU A 100 1.87 5.84 2.67
CA GLU A 100 2.64 6.41 1.54
C GLU A 100 2.87 7.90 1.73
N ILE A 101 1.84 8.65 2.11
CA ILE A 101 1.94 10.10 2.37
C ILE A 101 3.03 10.38 3.43
N TYR A 102 3.04 9.63 4.52
CA TYR A 102 4.04 9.82 5.57
C TYR A 102 5.44 9.34 5.20
N VAL A 103 5.54 8.29 4.39
CA VAL A 103 6.83 7.85 3.85
C VAL A 103 7.42 8.94 2.96
N GLU A 104 6.63 9.52 2.06
CA GLU A 104 7.05 10.66 1.21
C GLU A 104 7.41 11.90 2.04
N GLU A 105 6.71 12.15 3.14
CA GLU A 105 6.98 13.29 4.02
C GLU A 105 8.30 13.15 4.80
N TYR A 106 8.57 11.98 5.38
CA TYR A 106 9.66 11.80 6.36
C TYR A 106 10.94 11.19 5.79
N VAL A 107 10.84 10.23 4.88
CA VAL A 107 11.98 9.44 4.41
C VAL A 107 13.04 10.27 3.66
N PRO A 108 12.69 11.27 2.81
CA PRO A 108 13.71 12.03 2.07
C PRO A 108 14.78 12.67 2.96
N LYS A 109 14.39 13.23 4.10
CA LYS A 109 15.31 13.90 5.03
C LYS A 109 16.26 12.91 5.70
N ILE A 110 15.74 11.76 6.12
CA ILE A 110 16.53 10.69 6.74
C ILE A 110 17.56 10.15 5.73
N ILE A 111 17.13 9.91 4.48
CA ILE A 111 18.04 9.49 3.41
C ILE A 111 19.11 10.56 3.16
N GLU A 112 18.73 11.84 3.09
CA GLU A 112 19.65 12.95 2.86
C GLU A 112 20.75 13.02 3.93
N GLU A 113 20.39 12.85 5.20
CA GLU A 113 21.32 12.87 6.34
C GLU A 113 22.15 11.59 6.47
N SER A 114 21.72 10.50 5.84
CA SER A 114 22.45 9.23 5.87
C SER A 114 23.64 9.18 4.89
N ASP A 115 24.57 8.28 5.19
CA ASP A 115 25.73 7.87 4.38
C ASP A 115 25.39 6.78 3.34
N MET A 116 24.11 6.50 3.10
CA MET A 116 23.69 5.50 2.12
C MET A 116 23.92 5.96 0.66
N CYS A 117 23.88 5.01 -0.27
CA CYS A 117 23.79 5.28 -1.69
C CYS A 117 22.46 5.98 -2.07
N LYS A 118 22.52 7.13 -2.75
CA LYS A 118 21.36 7.97 -3.10
C LYS A 118 20.91 7.86 -4.57
N TYR A 119 21.33 6.81 -5.27
CA TYR A 119 20.79 6.51 -6.61
C TYR A 119 19.33 6.01 -6.51
N ASP A 120 18.55 6.25 -7.56
CA ASP A 120 17.12 5.92 -7.61
C ASP A 120 16.84 4.45 -7.28
N GLU A 121 17.70 3.51 -7.67
CA GLU A 121 17.53 2.08 -7.33
C GLU A 121 17.60 1.82 -5.82
N CYS A 122 18.55 2.47 -5.14
CA CYS A 122 18.70 2.35 -3.69
C CYS A 122 17.56 3.03 -2.93
N ILE A 123 17.13 4.21 -3.40
CA ILE A 123 15.98 4.92 -2.82
C ILE A 123 14.72 4.07 -3.00
N ASN A 124 14.47 3.52 -4.18
CA ASN A 124 13.31 2.67 -4.43
C ASN A 124 13.31 1.41 -3.56
N GLU A 125 14.47 0.81 -3.29
CA GLU A 125 14.59 -0.30 -2.34
C GLU A 125 14.22 0.11 -0.91
N VAL A 126 14.65 1.29 -0.46
CA VAL A 126 14.25 1.81 0.87
C VAL A 126 12.74 1.98 0.97
N TYR A 127 12.13 2.64 -0.02
CA TYR A 127 10.68 2.86 -0.04
C TYR A 127 9.90 1.53 -0.09
N LYS A 128 10.32 0.60 -0.95
CA LYS A 128 9.74 -0.75 -1.02
C LYS A 128 9.85 -1.48 0.32
N PHE A 129 11.01 -1.39 0.97
CA PHE A 129 11.25 -2.04 2.27
C PHE A 129 10.30 -1.46 3.33
N ILE A 130 10.26 -0.13 3.48
CA ILE A 130 9.47 0.53 4.51
C ILE A 130 7.98 0.22 4.32
N LEU A 131 7.45 0.43 3.11
CA LEU A 131 6.03 0.27 2.80
C LEU A 131 5.53 -1.18 2.98
N ASN A 132 6.41 -2.17 2.87
CA ASN A 132 6.11 -3.57 3.16
C ASN A 132 6.16 -3.93 4.66
N ASN A 133 6.79 -3.09 5.49
CA ASN A 133 7.00 -3.35 6.92
C ASN A 133 6.16 -2.46 7.83
N ILE A 134 5.53 -1.40 7.31
CA ILE A 134 4.58 -0.58 8.05
C ILE A 134 3.13 -0.97 7.72
N ARG A 135 2.22 -0.70 8.65
CA ARG A 135 0.80 -0.98 8.48
C ARG A 135 0.19 -0.06 7.39
N PRO A 136 -0.53 -0.58 6.39
CA PRO A 136 -1.24 0.25 5.42
C PRO A 136 -2.42 0.99 6.07
N CYS A 137 -2.82 2.10 5.47
CA CYS A 137 -3.87 2.96 6.01
C CYS A 137 -4.61 3.68 4.88
N TYR A 138 -5.49 2.94 4.22
CA TYR A 138 -6.37 3.43 3.18
C TYR A 138 -7.58 4.14 3.76
N TYR A 139 -7.93 5.29 3.20
CA TYR A 139 -9.13 6.06 3.59
C TYR A 139 -9.76 6.73 2.37
N VAL A 140 -11.07 7.00 2.48
CA VAL A 140 -11.90 7.52 1.37
C VAL A 140 -12.85 8.65 1.77
N SER A 141 -12.94 9.01 3.05
CA SER A 141 -13.77 10.14 3.51
C SER A 141 -12.93 11.35 3.89
N LYS A 142 -13.52 12.55 3.85
CA LYS A 142 -12.89 13.78 4.37
C LYS A 142 -12.62 13.68 5.87
N GLU A 143 -13.47 12.99 6.63
CA GLU A 143 -13.17 12.69 8.03
C GLU A 143 -12.02 11.69 8.17
N GLY A 144 -11.86 10.79 7.19
CA GLY A 144 -10.72 9.91 7.06
C GLY A 144 -9.40 10.67 6.92
N SER A 145 -9.38 11.84 6.27
CA SER A 145 -8.17 12.68 6.26
C SER A 145 -7.85 13.27 7.65
N ILE A 146 -8.78 13.28 8.61
CA ILE A 146 -8.49 13.62 10.01
C ILE A 146 -7.68 12.50 10.68
N ILE A 147 -7.88 11.23 10.27
CA ILE A 147 -7.10 10.08 10.78
C ILE A 147 -5.60 10.29 10.55
N LEU A 148 -5.22 11.01 9.50
CA LEU A 148 -3.83 11.42 9.26
C LEU A 148 -3.25 11.99 10.56
N ASN A 149 -3.82 13.08 11.07
CA ASN A 149 -3.25 13.78 12.22
C ASN A 149 -3.24 12.94 13.50
N LEU A 150 -4.24 12.07 13.70
CA LEU A 150 -4.33 11.22 14.88
C LEU A 150 -3.23 10.16 14.94
N LYS A 151 -2.80 9.63 13.79
CA LYS A 151 -1.78 8.58 13.72
C LYS A 151 -0.39 9.09 13.38
N ARG A 152 -0.21 10.41 13.22
CA ARG A 152 1.04 11.01 12.73
C ARG A 152 2.26 10.55 13.52
N GLU A 153 2.22 10.66 14.86
CA GLU A 153 3.37 10.31 15.72
C GLU A 153 3.65 8.79 15.74
N GLU A 154 2.60 7.96 15.67
CA GLU A 154 2.73 6.51 15.51
C GLU A 154 3.46 6.16 14.21
N TYR A 155 3.01 6.71 13.09
CA TYR A 155 3.63 6.49 11.78
C TYR A 155 5.04 7.04 11.73
N LYS A 156 5.29 8.24 12.23
CA LYS A 156 6.62 8.86 12.26
C LYS A 156 7.62 7.95 12.97
N THR A 157 7.26 7.43 14.14
CA THR A 157 8.13 6.53 14.91
C THR A 157 8.46 5.26 14.12
N ASN A 158 7.44 4.61 13.57
CA ASN A 158 7.61 3.38 12.80
C ASN A 158 8.41 3.61 11.51
N ILE A 159 8.17 4.72 10.81
CA ILE A 159 8.89 5.07 9.58
C ILE A 159 10.36 5.32 9.88
N VAL A 160 10.70 6.05 10.94
CA VAL A 160 12.12 6.24 11.33
C VAL A 160 12.80 4.90 11.57
N ILE A 161 12.20 4.02 12.37
CA ILE A 161 12.74 2.69 12.67
C ILE A 161 12.93 1.84 11.40
N GLU A 162 11.91 1.77 10.55
CA GLU A 162 11.98 0.96 9.33
C GLU A 162 12.90 1.59 8.27
N THR A 163 13.07 2.92 8.27
CA THR A 163 14.02 3.60 7.38
C THR A 163 15.46 3.25 7.74
N GLU A 164 15.82 3.26 9.02
CA GLU A 164 17.16 2.85 9.48
C GLU A 164 17.47 1.40 9.08
N LYS A 165 16.52 0.48 9.29
CA LYS A 165 16.65 -0.92 8.86
C LYS A 165 16.81 -1.05 7.34
N ALA A 166 16.03 -0.28 6.58
CA ALA A 166 16.08 -0.30 5.13
C ALA A 166 17.41 0.25 4.59
N ILE A 167 17.94 1.32 5.20
CA ILE A 167 19.25 1.88 4.90
C ILE A 167 20.34 0.83 5.11
N GLU A 168 20.33 0.16 6.26
CA GLU A 168 21.28 -0.90 6.58
C GLU A 168 21.18 -2.07 5.62
N TYR A 169 19.96 -2.48 5.26
CA TYR A 169 19.71 -3.50 4.25
C TYR A 169 20.32 -3.12 2.89
N VAL A 170 20.12 -1.89 2.42
CA VAL A 170 20.65 -1.42 1.13
C VAL A 170 22.17 -1.37 1.12
N LYS A 171 22.79 -0.92 2.22
CA LYS A 171 24.26 -0.90 2.37
C LYS A 171 24.84 -2.31 2.32
N ASN A 172 24.27 -3.25 3.08
CA ASN A 172 24.78 -4.61 3.19
C ASN A 172 24.61 -5.44 1.91
N ASN A 173 23.60 -5.12 1.10
CA ASN A 173 23.31 -5.87 -0.13
C ASN A 173 23.88 -5.21 -1.40
N ASN A 174 24.60 -4.08 -1.28
CA ASN A 174 25.22 -3.38 -2.41
C ASN A 174 24.27 -3.20 -3.61
N ILE A 175 23.01 -2.82 -3.36
CA ILE A 175 21.92 -2.81 -4.35
C ILE A 175 22.32 -2.13 -5.68
N HIS A 176 23.03 -1.00 -5.62
CA HIS A 176 23.47 -0.27 -6.81
C HIS A 176 24.50 -1.04 -7.67
N VAL A 177 25.25 -1.99 -7.11
CA VAL A 177 26.27 -2.75 -7.84
C VAL A 177 25.64 -3.80 -8.75
N GLY A 178 24.43 -4.29 -8.44
CA GLY A 178 23.70 -5.29 -9.23
C GLY A 178 23.15 -4.79 -10.57
N PHE A 179 23.16 -3.47 -10.82
CA PHE A 179 22.71 -2.85 -12.07
C PHE A 179 23.86 -2.37 -12.97
N LYS A 180 25.12 -2.57 -12.56
CA LYS A 180 26.30 -2.39 -13.42
C LYS A 180 26.65 -3.71 -14.12
N LEU A 181 25.81 -4.16 -15.05
CA LEU A 181 26.15 -5.17 -16.06
C LEU A 181 25.57 -4.77 -17.41
#